data_AF-A0A410FWK5-F1
#
_entry.id   AF-A0A410FWK5-F1
#
_cell.length_a   1.000
_cell.length_b   1.000
_cell.length_c   1.000
_cell.angle_alpha   90.00
_cell.angle_beta   90.00
_cell.angle_gamma   90.00
#
_symmetry.space_group_name_H-M   'P 1'
#
loop_
_entity.id
_entity.type
_entity.pdbx_description
1 polymer ?
#
loop_
_entity_poly.entity_id
_entity_poly.type
_entity_poly.pdbx_seq_one_letter_code
_entity_poly.pdbx_strand_id
1 'polypeptide(L)'
;MDHLTRPAERAREELGVDLPPRAHRCDGGLTTSGQEVPYCGTCGIRACGVARGVLNCAHCRDCPCATLLPHARPDQTATLDVIWEALASR
;
A
#
# COMPACT_ATOMS: atom_id res chain seq x y z
N MET A 1 -19.22 -4.04 -1.33
CA MET A 1 -18.28 -4.08 -2.48
C MET A 1 -16.90 -4.37 -1.94
N ASP A 2 -16.13 -5.25 -2.58
CA ASP A 2 -14.73 -5.44 -2.25
C ASP A 2 -13.98 -4.11 -2.49
N HIS A 3 -13.19 -3.66 -1.51
CA HIS A 3 -12.38 -2.44 -1.60
C HIS A 3 -11.42 -2.42 -2.79
N LEU A 4 -11.14 -3.58 -3.39
CA LEU A 4 -10.28 -3.74 -4.57
C LEU A 4 -11.02 -3.67 -5.91
N THR A 5 -12.36 -3.71 -5.93
CA THR A 5 -13.15 -3.63 -7.18
C THR A 5 -12.92 -2.29 -7.89
N ARG A 6 -13.04 -1.18 -7.15
CA ARG A 6 -12.87 0.16 -7.71
C ARG A 6 -11.45 0.40 -8.29
N PRO A 7 -10.35 0.03 -7.61
CA PRO A 7 -9.01 0.05 -8.20
C PRO A 7 -8.88 -0.74 -9.50
N ALA A 8 -9.49 -1.93 -9.59
CA ALA A 8 -9.44 -2.77 -10.78
C ALA A 8 -10.19 -2.14 -11.97
N GLU A 9 -11.38 -1.58 -11.72
CA GLU A 9 -12.15 -0.86 -12.73
C GLU A 9 -11.38 0.34 -13.30
N ARG A 10 -10.79 1.14 -12.42
CA ARG A 10 -9.96 2.27 -12.84
C ARG A 10 -8.73 1.84 -13.63
N ALA A 11 -8.06 0.76 -13.22
CA ALA A 11 -6.90 0.26 -13.94
C ALA A 11 -7.26 -0.19 -15.37
N ARG A 12 -8.43 -0.80 -15.55
CA ARG A 12 -8.96 -1.15 -16.87
C ARG A 12 -9.26 0.08 -17.71
N GLU A 13 -9.94 1.07 -17.14
CA GLU A 13 -10.41 2.27 -17.84
C GLU A 13 -9.30 3.27 -18.17
N GLU A 14 -8.39 3.50 -17.23
CA GLU A 14 -7.34 4.53 -17.34
C GLU A 14 -6.07 3.98 -18.00
N LEU A 15 -5.76 2.68 -17.83
CA LEU A 15 -4.47 2.09 -18.19
C LEU A 15 -4.59 0.86 -19.12
N GLY A 16 -5.80 0.41 -19.43
CA GLY A 16 -6.02 -0.81 -20.22
C GLY A 16 -5.58 -2.10 -19.52
N VAL A 17 -5.37 -2.07 -18.20
CA VAL A 17 -4.92 -3.23 -17.42
C VAL A 17 -6.14 -3.98 -16.88
N ASP A 18 -6.48 -5.10 -17.50
CA ASP A 18 -7.59 -5.96 -17.09
C ASP A 18 -7.10 -7.12 -16.20
N LEU A 19 -6.96 -6.84 -14.90
CA LEU A 19 -6.56 -7.81 -13.89
C LEU A 19 -7.66 -7.97 -12.83
N PRO A 20 -7.77 -9.14 -12.18
CA PRO A 20 -8.77 -9.36 -11.15
C PRO A 20 -8.49 -8.47 -9.92
N PRO A 21 -9.51 -8.06 -9.15
CA PRO A 21 -9.36 -7.19 -7.97
C PRO A 21 -8.22 -7.57 -7.02
N ARG A 22 -8.05 -8.86 -6.73
CA ARG A 22 -6.97 -9.38 -5.87
C ARG A 22 -5.56 -8.99 -6.32
N ALA A 23 -5.34 -8.79 -7.63
CA ALA A 23 -4.03 -8.42 -8.18
C ALA A 23 -3.66 -6.94 -7.91
N HIS A 24 -4.59 -6.15 -7.38
CA HIS A 24 -4.37 -4.76 -6.96
C HIS A 24 -4.08 -4.63 -5.46
N ARG A 25 -4.03 -5.76 -4.71
CA ARG A 25 -3.77 -5.78 -3.27
C ARG A 25 -2.28 -5.70 -2.97
N CYS A 26 -1.85 -4.70 -2.22
CA CYS A 26 -0.49 -4.61 -1.70
C CYS A 26 -0.39 -5.21 -0.30
N ASP A 27 0.47 -6.23 -0.14
CA ASP A 27 0.70 -6.93 1.13
C ASP A 27 1.87 -6.39 1.93
N GLY A 28 2.46 -5.29 1.47
CA GLY A 28 3.55 -4.60 2.16
C GLY A 28 4.96 -5.04 1.76
N GLY A 29 5.93 -4.64 2.57
CA GLY A 29 7.35 -4.76 2.31
C GLY A 29 7.87 -6.18 2.51
N LEU A 30 7.48 -6.84 3.60
CA LEU A 30 8.08 -8.11 4.01
C LEU A 30 7.37 -9.37 3.49
N THR A 31 6.26 -9.20 2.78
CA THR A 31 5.55 -10.33 2.17
C THR A 31 6.32 -10.82 0.95
N THR A 32 6.92 -12.01 1.06
CA THR A 32 7.68 -12.71 -0.01
C THR A 32 6.94 -13.90 -0.60
N SER A 33 5.79 -14.28 -0.03
CA SER A 33 4.93 -15.36 -0.49
C SER A 33 3.56 -14.82 -0.89
N GLY A 34 3.09 -15.14 -2.09
CA GLY A 34 1.77 -14.71 -2.59
C GLY A 34 1.84 -14.10 -3.99
N GLN A 35 0.70 -13.61 -4.48
CA GLN A 35 0.63 -12.91 -5.76
C GLN A 35 1.01 -11.44 -5.55
N GLU A 36 2.21 -11.05 -5.98
CA GLU A 36 2.63 -9.65 -5.96
C GLU A 36 1.80 -8.83 -6.97
N VAL A 37 1.54 -7.56 -6.62
CA VAL A 37 1.03 -6.59 -7.60
C VAL A 37 2.11 -6.42 -8.67
N PRO A 38 1.77 -6.32 -9.97
CA PRO A 38 2.76 -6.15 -11.04
C PRO A 38 3.76 -4.99 -10.80
N TYR A 39 3.32 -3.94 -10.12
CA TYR A 39 4.13 -2.76 -9.79
C TYR A 39 5.09 -2.96 -8.58
N CYS A 40 4.98 -4.05 -7.82
CA CYS A 40 5.77 -4.28 -6.60
C CYS A 40 7.28 -4.26 -6.84
N GLY A 41 7.75 -4.74 -8.01
CA GLY A 41 9.18 -4.77 -8.37
C GLY A 41 9.79 -3.39 -8.62
N THR A 42 8.98 -2.38 -8.93
CA THR A 42 9.45 -1.01 -9.24
C THR A 42 9.04 0.01 -8.16
N CYS A 43 8.34 -0.43 -7.12
CA CYS A 43 7.81 0.45 -6.08
C CYS A 43 8.90 0.93 -5.12
N GLY A 44 9.30 2.21 -5.21
CA GLY A 44 10.28 2.82 -4.32
C GLY A 44 9.86 2.84 -2.84
N ILE A 45 8.55 2.97 -2.56
CA ILE A 45 8.02 2.88 -1.19
C ILE A 45 8.24 1.47 -0.63
N ARG A 46 8.01 0.43 -1.43
CA ARG A 46 8.21 -0.96 -1.00
C ARG A 46 9.69 -1.23 -0.75
N ALA A 47 10.56 -0.81 -1.66
CA ALA A 47 12.02 -0.94 -1.47
C ALA A 47 12.48 -0.25 -0.16
N CYS A 48 11.94 0.94 0.14
CA CYS A 48 12.19 1.64 1.39
C CYS A 48 11.69 0.84 2.61
N GLY A 49 10.48 0.27 2.55
CA GLY A 49 9.91 -0.56 3.61
C GLY A 49 10.71 -1.84 3.88
N VAL A 50 11.17 -2.52 2.82
CA VAL A 50 12.04 -3.70 2.91
C VAL A 50 13.36 -3.34 3.59
N ALA A 51 14.03 -2.27 3.14
CA ALA A 51 15.30 -1.82 3.70
C ALA A 51 15.18 -1.44 5.20
N ARG A 52 14.01 -0.99 5.62
CA ARG A 52 13.70 -0.63 7.01
C ARG A 52 13.15 -1.79 7.84
N GLY A 53 12.91 -2.96 7.24
CA GLY A 53 12.37 -4.12 7.95
C GLY A 53 10.94 -3.92 8.47
N VAL A 54 10.12 -3.09 7.82
CA VAL A 54 8.72 -2.83 8.25
C VAL A 54 7.72 -3.64 7.43
N LEU A 55 6.70 -4.20 8.10
CA LEU A 55 5.66 -5.03 7.47
C LEU A 55 5.00 -4.33 6.29
N ASN A 56 4.63 -3.06 6.47
CA ASN A 56 4.19 -2.14 5.43
C ASN A 56 4.53 -0.70 5.86
N CYS A 57 4.30 0.27 4.98
CA CYS A 57 4.65 1.67 5.25
C CYS A 57 3.94 2.27 6.48
N ALA A 58 2.74 1.78 6.86
CA ALA A 58 2.02 2.27 8.03
C ALA A 58 2.68 1.85 9.36
N HIS A 59 3.48 0.79 9.36
CA HIS A 59 4.29 0.39 10.52
C HIS A 59 5.62 1.15 10.63
N CYS A 60 5.92 2.05 9.69
CA CYS A 60 7.10 2.89 9.78
C CYS A 60 6.86 3.99 10.82
N ARG A 61 7.79 4.14 11.79
CA ARG A 61 7.73 5.18 12.83
C ARG A 61 7.74 6.61 12.27
N ASP A 62 8.32 6.78 11.08
CA ASP A 62 8.38 8.07 10.40
C ASP A 62 7.17 8.32 9.50
N CYS A 63 6.21 7.38 9.42
CA CYS A 63 4.99 7.57 8.65
C CYS A 63 4.14 8.67 9.32
N PRO A 64 3.65 9.69 8.58
CA PRO A 64 3.83 9.92 7.16
C PRO A 64 5.19 10.59 6.88
N CYS A 65 5.99 9.99 5.99
CA CYS A 65 7.35 10.48 5.67
C CYS A 65 7.43 11.12 4.28
N ALA A 66 8.52 11.82 3.98
CA ALA A 66 8.78 12.43 2.68
C ALA A 66 8.74 11.44 1.50
N THR A 67 9.00 10.15 1.74
CA THR A 67 8.88 9.10 0.70
C THR A 67 7.42 8.74 0.41
N LEU A 68 6.52 8.82 1.40
CA LEU A 68 5.12 8.41 1.25
C LEU A 68 4.20 9.59 0.89
N LEU A 69 4.48 10.79 1.41
CA LEU A 69 3.65 11.99 1.22
C LEU A 69 3.28 12.30 -0.25
N PRO A 70 4.18 12.16 -1.24
CA PRO A 70 3.83 12.40 -2.65
C PRO A 70 2.78 11.43 -3.20
N HIS A 71 2.57 10.28 -2.53
CA HIS A 71 1.62 9.25 -2.91
C HIS A 71 0.40 9.19 -1.99
N ALA A 72 0.36 10.06 -0.97
CA ALA A 72 -0.73 10.11 -0.01
C ALA A 72 -1.97 10.75 -0.63
N ARG A 73 -3.15 10.20 -0.33
CA ARG A 73 -4.41 10.88 -0.63
C ARG A 73 -4.76 11.86 0.50
N PRO A 74 -5.49 12.96 0.21
CA PRO A 74 -5.85 13.95 1.22
C PRO A 74 -6.65 13.37 2.40
N ASP A 75 -7.41 12.30 2.17
CA ASP A 75 -8.25 11.60 3.15
C ASP A 75 -7.53 10.47 3.90
N GLN A 76 -6.25 10.19 3.56
CA GLN A 76 -5.53 9.03 4.07
C GLN A 76 -5.05 9.17 5.52
N THR A 77 -4.90 10.40 6.03
CA THR A 77 -4.39 10.67 7.39
C THR A 77 -5.31 10.11 8.48
N ALA A 78 -6.62 10.29 8.35
CA ALA A 78 -7.59 9.74 9.32
C ALA A 78 -7.53 8.19 9.42
N THR A 79 -7.18 7.51 8.31
CA THR A 79 -6.98 6.06 8.31
C THR A 79 -5.68 5.67 9.02
N LEU A 80 -4.62 6.48 8.86
CA LEU A 80 -3.34 6.24 9.53
C LEU A 80 -3.42 6.44 11.04
N ASP A 81 -4.17 7.45 11.50
CA ASP A 81 -4.40 7.68 12.93
C ASP A 81 -5.02 6.45 13.61
N VAL A 82 -6.06 5.86 13.01
CA VAL A 82 -6.69 4.63 13.50
C VAL A 82 -5.70 3.46 13.53
N ILE A 83 -4.85 3.33 12.50
CA ILE A 83 -3.82 2.28 12.46
C ILE A 83 -2.81 2.49 13.59
N TRP A 84 -2.35 3.72 13.82
CA TRP A 84 -1.37 4.00 14.86
C TRP A 84 -1.92 3.85 16.26
N GLU A 85 -3.16 4.25 16.51
CA GLU A 85 -3.85 3.96 17.78
C GLU A 85 -3.92 2.45 18.03
N ALA A 86 -4.31 1.67 17.02
CA ALA A 86 -4.39 0.21 17.11
C ALA A 86 -3.02 -0.46 17.32
N LEU A 87 -1.95 0.13 16.77
CA LEU A 87 -0.57 -0.35 16.95
C LEU A 87 0.03 0.07 18.30
N ALA A 88 -0.31 1.24 18.83
CA ALA A 88 0.13 1.73 20.13
C ALA A 88 -0.55 0.99 21.30
N SER A 89 -1.67 0.34 21.03
CA SER A 89 -2.44 -0.47 22.00
C SER A 89 -1.95 -1.92 22.15
N ARG A 90 -0.82 -2.28 21.52
CA ARG A 90 -0.20 -3.62 21.53
C ARG A 90 1.18 -3.57 22.17
#